data_AF-A0AAU4CWH5-F1
#
_entry.id   AF-A0AAU4CWH5-F1
#
_cell.length_a   1.000
_cell.length_b   1.000
_cell.length_c   1.000
_cell.angle_alpha   90.00
_cell.angle_beta   90.00
_cell.angle_gamma   90.00
#
_symmetry.space_group_name_H-M   'P 1'
#
loop_
_entity.id
_entity.type
_entity.pdbx_description
1 polymer ?
#
loop_
_entity_poly.entity_id
_entity_poly.type
_entity_poly.pdbx_seq_one_letter_code
_entity_poly.pdbx_strand_id
1 'polypeptide(L)'
;MHYGGARGPFVVGGDVAIHTEPERPSPVQDPSAETCLTRPQPPGTEQLEAYVQIDASDRKALDRGEWRAVLRSDSLAYGGRTFGRFGDLLGEAAGDRLRDYARREEALFPDVAYADLAFLPPYGRAANVTLRPAIRPYEIPVNTTPSVAPDRVVPLDDILVGVADDRFHLWSRRLDREIVVAQHHMLSPTLAPNVARFLIEVSQDGCIQPTGFHWGPAEAAPFLPRVTRGRVVLRPAQWRLTAGTADDLDGWRERWRVPRHVYLVEADQRLLLDLDHPACRVELREDLDKQRTLVLHEMLPSFDGMWLQDTAGDRYAAEVVVPVVLRDAVRATRRSLPRGRREVPVERHLPGGEWTFLKVYAAPERQDEIIAGPLRDLVAELRRQGLLDRWFYIRYADPFPHLRLRIRGTDAARALTLVTTWGRSLVGQGLARDIELAGYAPEIARYGGPEVFDAAELMFQASSETTASLLARRLDIRPEFLAVASLDTLYTQWGGRPSLLTGHIIDQDDVQVRDTRQLFHAHRAYLCELLSPWDRAPHEEGRSHRLLLHEIFADQASSAGRMAEAVRQAERDGVLVGSEDGILASLAHMQINRLLPIDLDREARSHALWAHVLRAIRGRAAAAAREER
;
A
#
# COMPACT_ATOMS: atom_id res chain seq x y z
N MET A 1 16.78 -8.36 37.48
CA MET A 1 17.15 -7.01 37.92
C MET A 1 15.90 -6.17 37.96
N HIS A 2 15.45 -5.81 39.16
CA HIS A 2 14.39 -4.85 39.40
C HIS A 2 14.90 -3.43 39.18
N TYR A 3 14.08 -2.56 38.60
CA TYR A 3 14.09 -1.13 38.90
C TYR A 3 12.65 -0.62 38.95
N GLY A 4 12.23 -0.21 40.14
CA GLY A 4 11.01 0.54 40.38
C GLY A 4 11.26 2.04 40.34
N GLY A 5 10.19 2.82 40.19
CA GLY A 5 10.22 4.27 40.19
C GLY A 5 8.84 4.87 40.48
N ALA A 6 8.61 5.13 41.77
CA ALA A 6 7.77 6.13 42.45
C ALA A 6 6.43 6.62 41.83
N ARG A 7 5.34 6.31 42.54
CA ARG A 7 4.08 7.07 42.56
C ARG A 7 4.19 8.29 43.47
N GLY A 8 3.59 9.40 43.07
CA GLY A 8 3.26 10.54 43.94
C GLY A 8 1.76 10.89 43.80
N PRO A 9 1.08 11.33 44.88
CA PRO A 9 -0.37 11.52 44.90
C PRO A 9 -0.75 12.94 44.42
N PHE A 10 -1.87 13.07 43.72
CA PHE A 10 -2.54 14.37 43.55
C PHE A 10 -3.92 14.33 44.21
N VAL A 11 -4.11 15.31 45.09
CA VAL A 11 -5.26 15.53 45.98
C VAL A 11 -6.38 16.25 45.23
N VAL A 12 -7.62 15.87 45.54
CA VAL A 12 -8.89 16.42 45.04
C VAL A 12 -9.25 17.71 45.75
N GLY A 13 -9.80 18.69 45.02
CA GLY A 13 -10.59 19.78 45.61
C GLY A 13 -10.97 20.86 44.60
N GLY A 14 -12.28 21.04 44.36
CA GLY A 14 -12.82 22.18 43.61
C GLY A 14 -14.19 21.91 43.00
N ASP A 15 -15.24 22.30 43.72
CA ASP A 15 -16.64 22.38 43.26
C ASP A 15 -16.78 23.22 41.98
N VAL A 16 -17.54 22.74 40.98
CA VAL A 16 -18.17 23.62 39.99
C VAL A 16 -19.58 23.13 39.65
N ALA A 17 -20.55 24.00 39.94
CA ALA A 17 -21.97 23.84 39.71
C ALA A 17 -22.38 24.00 38.22
N ILE A 18 -23.60 23.57 37.93
CA ILE A 18 -24.22 23.42 36.61
C ILE A 18 -24.94 24.71 36.17
N HIS A 19 -24.96 24.94 34.84
CA HIS A 19 -25.89 25.74 34.00
C HIS A 19 -25.60 27.22 33.74
N THR A 20 -25.30 27.58 32.48
CA THR A 20 -26.22 28.18 31.47
C THR A 20 -25.42 28.68 30.24
N GLU A 21 -25.94 28.47 29.02
CA GLU A 21 -25.60 29.29 27.84
C GLU A 21 -26.08 30.74 28.09
N PRO A 22 -25.47 31.81 27.51
CA PRO A 22 -25.22 31.92 26.07
C PRO A 22 -23.93 32.68 25.64
N GLU A 23 -23.81 32.82 24.32
CA GLU A 23 -22.89 33.64 23.52
C GLU A 23 -21.69 32.91 22.87
N ARG A 24 -21.79 32.82 21.53
CA ARG A 24 -20.76 32.32 20.62
C ARG A 24 -19.55 33.27 20.61
N PRO A 25 -18.33 32.79 20.85
CA PRO A 25 -17.15 33.44 20.31
C PRO A 25 -16.96 32.97 18.86
N SER A 26 -16.72 33.92 17.96
CA SER A 26 -16.24 33.63 16.60
C SER A 26 -14.95 32.81 16.66
N PRO A 27 -14.70 31.88 15.72
CA PRO A 27 -13.45 31.13 15.71
C PRO A 27 -12.30 32.09 15.41
N VAL A 28 -11.43 32.29 16.41
CA VAL A 28 -10.09 32.82 16.18
C VAL A 28 -9.38 31.82 15.29
N GLN A 29 -9.18 32.17 14.03
CA GLN A 29 -8.32 31.44 13.11
C GLN A 29 -6.91 31.48 13.68
N ASP A 30 -6.42 30.33 14.14
CA ASP A 30 -5.01 30.14 14.44
C ASP A 30 -4.23 30.10 13.11
N PRO A 31 -3.40 31.11 12.78
CA PRO A 31 -2.68 31.17 11.51
C PRO A 31 -1.49 30.20 11.47
N SER A 32 -1.23 29.44 12.53
CA SER A 32 -0.09 28.51 12.61
C SER A 32 -0.42 27.06 12.21
N ALA A 33 -1.68 26.76 11.88
CA ALA A 33 -2.12 25.44 11.42
C ALA A 33 -2.09 25.22 9.89
N GLU A 34 -1.71 26.22 9.10
CA GLU A 34 -1.87 26.21 7.63
C GLU A 34 -0.71 25.64 6.79
N THR A 35 0.28 24.98 7.40
CA THR A 35 1.38 24.34 6.64
C THR A 35 1.68 22.90 7.04
N CYS A 36 0.65 22.13 7.41
CA CYS A 36 0.73 20.69 7.16
C CYS A 36 0.35 20.49 5.69
N LEU A 37 1.34 20.23 4.83
CA LEU A 37 1.14 19.81 3.44
C LEU A 37 0.11 18.67 3.46
N THR A 38 -1.15 19.00 3.14
CA THR A 38 -2.24 18.05 3.18
C THR A 38 -1.97 17.02 2.10
N ARG A 39 -1.48 15.84 2.50
CA ARG A 39 -1.55 14.65 1.65
C ARG A 39 -2.99 14.56 1.13
N PRO A 40 -3.22 14.37 -0.17
CA PRO A 40 -4.57 14.23 -0.70
C PRO A 40 -5.27 13.14 0.10
N GLN A 41 -6.41 13.46 0.71
CA GLN A 41 -7.15 12.47 1.49
C GLN A 41 -7.61 11.36 0.53
N PRO A 42 -7.45 10.08 0.92
CA PRO A 42 -7.96 8.98 0.11
C PRO A 42 -9.48 9.12 -0.06
N PRO A 43 -10.04 8.60 -1.16
CA PRO A 43 -11.48 8.59 -1.40
C PRO A 43 -12.24 7.97 -0.23
N GLY A 44 -13.45 8.45 0.03
CA GLY A 44 -14.43 7.67 0.79
C GLY A 44 -15.00 6.52 -0.05
N THR A 45 -15.49 5.48 0.62
CA THR A 45 -16.30 4.42 -0.01
C THR A 45 -17.47 5.00 -0.80
N GLU A 46 -17.79 4.39 -1.95
CA GLU A 46 -18.85 4.85 -2.86
C GLU A 46 -20.24 4.47 -2.35
N GLN A 47 -20.30 3.52 -1.44
CA GLN A 47 -21.53 3.05 -0.83
C GLN A 47 -21.35 2.58 0.60
N LEU A 48 -22.42 2.69 1.38
CA LEU A 48 -22.48 2.25 2.76
C LEU A 48 -23.92 1.93 3.18
N GLU A 49 -24.08 1.09 4.18
CA GLU A 49 -25.35 0.89 4.90
C GLU A 49 -25.20 1.40 6.33
N ALA A 50 -26.15 2.23 6.74
CA ALA A 50 -26.24 2.74 8.10
C ALA A 50 -27.34 2.00 8.88
N TYR A 51 -26.99 1.45 10.05
CA TYR A 51 -27.93 0.82 10.98
C TYR A 51 -28.34 1.88 12.01
N VAL A 52 -29.59 2.30 11.98
CA VAL A 52 -30.10 3.37 12.83
C VAL A 52 -31.31 2.91 13.61
N GLN A 53 -31.31 3.19 14.91
CA GLN A 53 -32.55 3.26 15.67
C GLN A 53 -33.04 4.70 15.63
N ILE A 54 -34.35 4.89 15.57
CA ILE A 54 -34.96 6.23 15.51
C ILE A 54 -35.59 6.52 16.87
N ASP A 55 -35.17 7.63 17.48
CA ASP A 55 -35.68 8.14 18.74
C ASP A 55 -36.67 9.28 18.44
N ALA A 56 -37.97 8.99 18.61
CA ALA A 56 -39.07 9.94 18.46
C ALA A 56 -40.29 9.49 19.26
N SER A 57 -41.12 10.43 19.72
CA SER A 57 -42.25 10.10 20.59
C SER A 57 -43.36 9.31 19.88
N ASP A 58 -43.60 9.63 18.61
CA ASP A 58 -44.59 8.99 17.74
C ASP A 58 -44.28 9.28 16.25
N ARG A 59 -45.12 8.74 15.35
CA ARG A 59 -45.02 8.98 13.91
C ARG A 59 -45.20 10.46 13.53
N LYS A 60 -46.07 11.21 14.20
CA LYS A 60 -46.30 12.62 13.88
C LYS A 60 -45.09 13.49 14.24
N ALA A 61 -44.35 13.14 15.30
CA ALA A 61 -43.08 13.76 15.65
C ALA A 61 -42.04 13.55 14.55
N LEU A 62 -41.97 12.35 13.97
CA LEU A 62 -41.11 12.10 12.79
C LEU A 62 -41.44 13.02 11.62
N ASP A 63 -42.72 13.14 11.27
CA ASP A 63 -43.19 13.99 10.17
C ASP A 63 -42.88 15.49 10.41
N ARG A 64 -42.89 15.94 11.67
CA ARG A 64 -42.47 17.30 12.06
C ARG A 64 -40.95 17.48 12.13
N GLY A 65 -40.17 16.41 11.94
CA GLY A 65 -38.71 16.44 12.06
C GLY A 65 -38.22 16.44 13.51
N GLU A 66 -39.03 16.04 14.47
CA GLU A 66 -38.69 15.93 15.89
C GLU A 66 -38.16 14.53 16.20
N TRP A 67 -36.95 14.23 15.72
CA TRP A 67 -36.36 12.90 15.86
C TRP A 67 -34.83 12.96 15.99
N ARG A 68 -34.26 11.88 16.53
CA ARG A 68 -32.82 11.61 16.52
C ARG A 68 -32.53 10.22 15.93
N ALA A 69 -31.46 10.12 15.15
CA ALA A 69 -30.94 8.82 14.72
C ALA A 69 -29.88 8.37 15.73
N VAL A 70 -29.95 7.11 16.14
CA VAL A 70 -29.00 6.50 17.08
C VAL A 70 -28.19 5.46 16.32
N LEU A 71 -26.90 5.77 16.11
CA LEU A 71 -25.91 4.84 15.59
C LEU A 71 -25.28 4.03 16.74
N ARG A 72 -24.84 2.82 16.41
CA ARG A 72 -23.99 1.96 17.24
C ARG A 72 -22.53 2.04 16.75
N SER A 73 -21.58 1.49 17.52
CA SER A 73 -20.16 1.39 17.10
C SER A 73 -20.00 0.73 15.74
N ASP A 74 -20.80 -0.31 15.47
CA ASP A 74 -20.67 -1.16 14.28
C ASP A 74 -21.82 -0.90 13.29
N SER A 75 -22.30 0.35 13.24
CA SER A 75 -23.49 0.73 12.47
C SER A 75 -23.22 1.21 11.06
N LEU A 76 -22.00 1.05 10.56
CA LEU A 76 -21.66 1.34 9.18
C LEU A 76 -21.06 0.09 8.56
N ALA A 77 -21.57 -0.32 7.41
CA ALA A 77 -21.07 -1.43 6.62
C ALA A 77 -21.02 -1.04 5.15
N TYR A 78 -20.38 -1.88 4.33
CA TYR A 78 -20.47 -1.76 2.87
C TYR A 78 -21.92 -1.96 2.39
N GLY A 79 -22.30 -1.20 1.37
CA GLY A 79 -23.62 -1.16 0.75
C GLY A 79 -24.20 -2.54 0.38
N GLY A 80 -25.50 -2.74 0.60
CA GLY A 80 -26.29 -3.89 0.14
C GLY A 80 -26.12 -5.22 0.91
N ARG A 81 -25.34 -5.26 2.00
CA ARG A 81 -24.98 -6.50 2.69
C ARG A 81 -26.10 -7.11 3.53
N THR A 82 -26.86 -6.30 4.25
CA THR A 82 -27.83 -6.81 5.23
C THR A 82 -28.91 -7.65 4.57
N PHE A 83 -29.37 -7.21 3.40
CA PHE A 83 -30.59 -7.71 2.78
C PHE A 83 -30.43 -9.06 2.09
N GLY A 84 -29.19 -9.47 1.77
CA GLY A 84 -28.93 -10.67 0.97
C GLY A 84 -29.56 -11.92 1.54
N ARG A 85 -29.33 -12.21 2.83
CA ARG A 85 -29.85 -13.42 3.49
C ARG A 85 -31.38 -13.45 3.67
N PHE A 86 -32.05 -12.33 3.39
CA PHE A 86 -33.50 -12.18 3.49
C PHE A 86 -34.18 -12.08 2.13
N GLY A 87 -33.43 -12.24 1.03
CA GLY A 87 -33.94 -12.03 -0.33
C GLY A 87 -35.14 -12.93 -0.67
N ASP A 88 -35.16 -14.15 -0.17
CA ASP A 88 -36.27 -15.10 -0.30
C ASP A 88 -37.52 -14.67 0.49
N LEU A 89 -37.35 -14.06 1.66
CA LEU A 89 -38.44 -13.58 2.50
C LEU A 89 -39.04 -12.26 2.03
N LEU A 90 -38.21 -11.36 1.49
CA LEU A 90 -38.63 -10.02 1.05
C LEU A 90 -39.26 -10.02 -0.36
N GLY A 91 -39.09 -11.10 -1.11
CA GLY A 91 -39.63 -11.29 -2.45
C GLY A 91 -38.91 -10.50 -3.55
N GLU A 92 -39.37 -10.70 -4.79
CA GLU A 92 -38.68 -10.20 -6.00
C GLU A 92 -38.58 -8.67 -6.04
N ALA A 93 -39.61 -7.95 -5.58
CA ALA A 93 -39.60 -6.49 -5.56
C ALA A 93 -38.47 -5.90 -4.68
N ALA A 94 -38.09 -6.59 -3.60
CA ALA A 94 -36.93 -6.19 -2.79
C ALA A 94 -35.62 -6.51 -3.50
N GLY A 95 -35.53 -7.67 -4.17
CA GLY A 95 -34.41 -8.02 -5.04
C GLY A 95 -34.18 -6.99 -6.15
N ASP A 96 -35.24 -6.49 -6.78
CA ASP A 96 -35.16 -5.45 -7.80
C ASP A 96 -34.63 -4.11 -7.24
N ARG A 97 -35.03 -3.74 -6.02
CA ARG A 97 -34.49 -2.55 -5.36
C ARG A 97 -33.00 -2.70 -5.03
N LEU A 98 -32.56 -3.89 -4.61
CA LEU A 98 -31.13 -4.16 -4.39
C LEU A 98 -30.33 -4.12 -5.69
N ARG A 99 -30.88 -4.67 -6.77
CA ARG A 99 -30.28 -4.57 -8.11
C ARG A 99 -30.21 -3.13 -8.61
N ASP A 100 -31.26 -2.34 -8.40
CA ASP A 100 -31.25 -0.90 -8.73
C ASP A 100 -30.20 -0.14 -7.92
N TYR A 101 -30.08 -0.43 -6.63
CA TYR A 101 -29.03 0.12 -5.77
C TYR A 101 -27.62 -0.22 -6.27
N ALA A 102 -27.37 -1.49 -6.59
CA ALA A 102 -26.09 -1.95 -7.14
C ALA A 102 -25.77 -1.28 -8.49
N ARG A 103 -26.76 -1.12 -9.38
CA ARG A 103 -26.59 -0.44 -10.67
C ARG A 103 -26.22 1.04 -10.52
N ARG A 104 -26.68 1.72 -9.47
CA ARG A 104 -26.31 3.12 -9.20
C ARG A 104 -24.84 3.25 -8.83
N GLU A 105 -24.28 2.30 -8.09
CA GLU A 105 -22.84 2.26 -7.83
C GLU A 105 -22.07 1.92 -9.12
N GLU A 106 -22.51 0.93 -9.89
CA GLU A 106 -21.89 0.54 -11.16
C GLU A 106 -21.83 1.72 -12.16
N ALA A 107 -22.84 2.59 -12.16
CA ALA A 107 -22.88 3.79 -12.99
C ALA A 107 -21.83 4.84 -12.61
N LEU A 108 -21.24 4.78 -11.41
CA LEU A 108 -20.15 5.68 -11.01
C LEU A 108 -18.85 5.35 -11.76
N PHE A 109 -18.63 4.07 -12.11
CA PHE A 109 -17.43 3.59 -12.79
C PHE A 109 -17.75 2.57 -13.91
N PRO A 110 -18.18 3.02 -15.09
CA PRO A 110 -18.65 2.15 -16.17
C PRO A 110 -17.55 1.25 -16.78
N ASP A 111 -16.28 1.61 -16.59
CA ASP A 111 -15.12 0.85 -17.08
C ASP A 111 -14.72 -0.30 -16.13
N VAL A 112 -15.32 -0.37 -14.94
CA VAL A 112 -15.08 -1.42 -13.93
C VAL A 112 -16.13 -2.52 -14.07
N ALA A 113 -15.72 -3.77 -13.89
CA ALA A 113 -16.61 -4.92 -13.78
C ALA A 113 -16.91 -5.19 -12.30
N TYR A 114 -18.19 -5.24 -11.93
CA TYR A 114 -18.61 -5.60 -10.58
C TYR A 114 -19.01 -7.07 -10.51
N ALA A 115 -18.49 -7.79 -9.53
CA ALA A 115 -18.75 -9.21 -9.35
C ALA A 115 -19.17 -9.54 -7.91
N ASP A 116 -20.22 -10.35 -7.78
CA ASP A 116 -20.62 -10.93 -6.50
C ASP A 116 -19.69 -12.07 -6.09
N LEU A 117 -19.15 -12.01 -4.88
CA LEU A 117 -18.40 -13.13 -4.34
C LEU A 117 -19.35 -14.16 -3.75
N ALA A 118 -19.25 -15.40 -4.23
CA ALA A 118 -20.00 -16.53 -3.73
C ALA A 118 -19.03 -17.55 -3.17
N PHE A 119 -19.09 -17.86 -1.87
CA PHE A 119 -18.19 -18.84 -1.29
C PHE A 119 -18.85 -19.72 -0.24
N LEU A 120 -18.33 -20.94 -0.10
CA LEU A 120 -18.64 -21.82 1.01
C LEU A 120 -17.68 -21.52 2.17
N PRO A 121 -18.18 -21.02 3.33
CA PRO A 121 -17.32 -20.81 4.49
C PRO A 121 -16.85 -22.15 5.08
N PRO A 122 -15.67 -22.20 5.73
CA PRO A 122 -15.13 -23.42 6.32
C PRO A 122 -15.96 -23.99 7.47
N TYR A 123 -16.82 -23.17 8.10
CA TYR A 123 -17.67 -23.56 9.22
C TYR A 123 -19.15 -23.60 8.81
N GLY A 124 -19.82 -24.74 9.01
CA GLY A 124 -21.19 -24.96 8.52
C GLY A 124 -22.23 -23.95 9.01
N ARG A 125 -22.15 -23.48 10.26
CA ARG A 125 -23.08 -22.45 10.79
C ARG A 125 -22.96 -21.10 10.09
N ALA A 126 -21.78 -20.78 9.55
CA ALA A 126 -21.56 -19.53 8.82
C ALA A 126 -22.25 -19.53 7.46
N ALA A 127 -22.55 -20.70 6.87
CA ALA A 127 -23.22 -20.81 5.58
C ALA A 127 -24.64 -20.21 5.61
N ASN A 128 -25.32 -20.25 6.76
CA ASN A 128 -26.63 -19.61 6.93
C ASN A 128 -26.58 -18.08 6.78
N VAL A 129 -25.39 -17.49 6.93
CA VAL A 129 -25.17 -16.04 6.81
C VAL A 129 -24.77 -15.66 5.39
N THR A 130 -24.23 -16.58 4.58
CA THR A 130 -23.74 -16.29 3.21
C THR A 130 -24.81 -16.40 2.12
N LEU A 131 -26.05 -16.74 2.49
CA LEU A 131 -27.18 -16.73 1.57
C LEU A 131 -27.38 -15.33 0.98
N ARG A 132 -27.58 -15.28 -0.34
CA ARG A 132 -27.81 -14.06 -1.11
C ARG A 132 -28.60 -14.36 -2.40
N PRO A 133 -29.28 -13.36 -3.01
CA PRO A 133 -29.64 -13.41 -4.42
C PRO A 133 -28.42 -13.04 -5.30
N ALA A 134 -28.54 -13.25 -6.62
CA ALA A 134 -27.60 -12.68 -7.59
C ALA A 134 -27.96 -11.22 -7.85
N ILE A 135 -27.08 -10.29 -7.45
CA ILE A 135 -27.32 -8.84 -7.52
C ILE A 135 -26.46 -8.23 -8.62
N ARG A 136 -25.20 -8.64 -8.73
CA ARG A 136 -24.23 -8.10 -9.69
C ARG A 136 -24.30 -8.76 -11.07
N PRO A 137 -23.76 -8.09 -12.11
CA PRO A 137 -23.66 -8.67 -13.45
C PRO A 137 -22.82 -9.95 -13.51
N TYR A 138 -21.76 -10.02 -12.70
CA TYR A 138 -20.84 -11.15 -12.66
C TYR A 138 -20.82 -11.83 -11.29
N GLU A 139 -20.33 -13.06 -11.24
CA GLU A 139 -20.15 -13.82 -10.01
C GLU A 139 -18.80 -14.53 -9.98
N ILE A 140 -18.13 -14.50 -8.83
CA ILE A 140 -16.90 -15.24 -8.54
C ILE A 140 -17.21 -16.37 -7.54
N PRO A 141 -17.36 -17.62 -8.01
CA PRO A 141 -17.58 -18.76 -7.12
C PRO A 141 -16.26 -19.29 -6.53
N VAL A 142 -16.23 -19.50 -5.22
CA VAL A 142 -15.12 -20.10 -4.48
C VAL A 142 -15.64 -21.29 -3.67
N ASN A 143 -15.23 -22.51 -4.05
CA ASN A 143 -15.70 -23.76 -3.41
C ASN A 143 -17.23 -23.92 -3.39
N THR A 144 -17.93 -23.35 -4.37
CA THR A 144 -19.39 -23.43 -4.49
C THR A 144 -19.78 -23.49 -5.97
N THR A 145 -21.03 -23.88 -6.23
CA THR A 145 -21.61 -23.85 -7.59
C THR A 145 -22.12 -22.44 -7.89
N PRO A 146 -21.84 -21.89 -9.08
CA PRO A 146 -22.34 -20.57 -9.45
C PRO A 146 -23.87 -20.54 -9.56
N SER A 147 -24.45 -19.37 -9.28
CA SER A 147 -25.90 -19.12 -9.39
C SER A 147 -26.31 -18.36 -10.65
N VAL A 148 -25.32 -17.93 -11.45
CA VAL A 148 -25.50 -17.18 -12.70
C VAL A 148 -25.14 -18.03 -13.91
N ALA A 149 -25.52 -17.57 -15.11
CA ALA A 149 -25.17 -18.22 -16.37
C ALA A 149 -23.63 -18.26 -16.59
N PRO A 150 -23.09 -19.27 -17.30
CA PRO A 150 -21.65 -19.47 -17.45
C PRO A 150 -20.87 -18.26 -18.01
N ASP A 151 -21.46 -17.46 -18.90
CA ASP A 151 -20.87 -16.25 -19.48
C ASP A 151 -20.65 -15.13 -18.45
N ARG A 152 -21.39 -15.19 -17.34
CA ARG A 152 -21.33 -14.25 -16.20
C ARG A 152 -20.45 -14.74 -15.06
N VAL A 153 -19.91 -15.96 -15.15
CA VAL A 153 -18.97 -16.48 -14.14
C VAL A 153 -17.57 -15.94 -14.42
N VAL A 154 -16.91 -15.43 -13.39
CA VAL A 154 -15.50 -15.05 -13.40
C VAL A 154 -14.75 -16.07 -12.55
N PRO A 155 -14.04 -17.03 -13.17
CA PRO A 155 -13.28 -18.04 -12.43
C PRO A 155 -12.02 -17.41 -11.81
N LEU A 156 -11.49 -18.03 -10.74
CA LEU A 156 -10.34 -17.47 -10.01
C LEU A 156 -9.08 -17.35 -10.87
N ASP A 157 -8.87 -18.24 -11.83
CA ASP A 157 -7.73 -18.19 -12.75
C ASP A 157 -7.83 -17.03 -13.74
N ASP A 158 -9.01 -16.47 -13.99
CA ASP A 158 -9.20 -15.26 -14.81
C ASP A 158 -8.76 -13.97 -14.09
N ILE A 159 -8.60 -14.01 -12.76
CA ILE A 159 -8.33 -12.83 -11.94
C ILE A 159 -6.82 -12.64 -11.76
N LEU A 160 -6.31 -11.53 -12.28
CA LEU A 160 -4.96 -11.02 -12.01
C LEU A 160 -4.98 -10.05 -10.84
N VAL A 161 -3.86 -9.97 -10.13
CA VAL A 161 -3.64 -9.01 -9.04
C VAL A 161 -2.53 -8.07 -9.47
N GLY A 162 -2.76 -6.76 -9.36
CA GLY A 162 -1.78 -5.73 -9.66
C GLY A 162 -1.63 -4.72 -8.54
N VAL A 163 -0.58 -3.90 -8.63
CA VAL A 163 -0.35 -2.75 -7.77
C VAL A 163 -0.19 -1.52 -8.68
N ALA A 164 -0.95 -0.47 -8.41
CA ALA A 164 -0.88 0.81 -9.11
C ALA A 164 -1.40 1.92 -8.20
N ASP A 165 -0.85 3.13 -8.31
CA ASP A 165 -1.24 4.29 -7.49
C ASP A 165 -1.28 3.97 -5.97
N ASP A 166 -0.26 3.25 -5.47
CA ASP A 166 -0.13 2.81 -4.07
C ASP A 166 -1.28 1.95 -3.52
N ARG A 167 -2.07 1.30 -4.40
CA ARG A 167 -3.11 0.34 -4.03
C ARG A 167 -3.01 -0.97 -4.82
N PHE A 168 -3.48 -2.04 -4.22
CA PHE A 168 -3.82 -3.26 -4.93
C PHE A 168 -5.08 -3.07 -5.80
N HIS A 169 -5.15 -3.83 -6.89
CA HIS A 169 -6.35 -3.93 -7.71
C HIS A 169 -6.48 -5.34 -8.31
N LEU A 170 -7.69 -5.68 -8.73
CA LEU A 170 -8.01 -6.93 -9.42
C LEU A 170 -8.31 -6.65 -10.89
N TRP A 171 -7.90 -7.54 -11.77
CA TRP A 171 -8.14 -7.41 -13.21
C TRP A 171 -8.64 -8.72 -13.81
N SER A 172 -9.68 -8.68 -14.64
CA SER A 172 -10.15 -9.84 -15.39
C SER A 172 -9.41 -9.92 -16.72
N ARG A 173 -8.80 -11.07 -17.01
CA ARG A 173 -8.18 -11.33 -18.32
C ARG A 173 -9.22 -11.32 -19.44
N ARG A 174 -10.32 -12.04 -19.23
CA ARG A 174 -11.40 -12.20 -20.21
C ARG A 174 -12.18 -10.92 -20.47
N LEU A 175 -12.47 -10.13 -19.43
CA LEU A 175 -13.25 -8.90 -19.56
C LEU A 175 -12.39 -7.69 -19.96
N ASP A 176 -11.06 -7.79 -19.79
CA ASP A 176 -10.09 -6.70 -19.93
C ASP A 176 -10.54 -5.43 -19.18
N ARG A 177 -10.88 -5.62 -17.90
CA ARG A 177 -11.34 -4.56 -16.97
C ARG A 177 -10.86 -4.80 -15.55
N GLU A 178 -10.75 -3.72 -14.78
CA GLU A 178 -10.63 -3.81 -13.33
C GLU A 178 -11.89 -4.48 -12.78
N ILE A 179 -11.73 -5.35 -11.78
CA ILE A 179 -12.84 -6.00 -11.08
C ILE A 179 -12.97 -5.41 -9.68
N VAL A 180 -14.20 -5.07 -9.29
CA VAL A 180 -14.58 -4.78 -7.91
C VAL A 180 -15.45 -5.91 -7.39
N VAL A 181 -14.99 -6.54 -6.32
CA VAL A 181 -15.68 -7.65 -5.68
C VAL A 181 -16.60 -7.12 -4.59
N ALA A 182 -17.90 -7.35 -4.78
CA ALA A 182 -18.93 -7.06 -3.82
C ALA A 182 -19.23 -8.31 -2.96
N GLN A 183 -19.53 -8.05 -1.69
CA GLN A 183 -20.05 -9.05 -0.77
C GLN A 183 -21.43 -8.56 -0.35
N HIS A 184 -22.50 -9.31 -0.66
CA HIS A 184 -23.89 -8.99 -0.27
C HIS A 184 -24.41 -9.90 0.83
N HIS A 185 -23.57 -10.10 1.85
CA HIS A 185 -23.95 -10.77 3.07
C HIS A 185 -23.12 -10.24 4.25
N MET A 186 -23.56 -10.51 5.48
CA MET A 186 -22.94 -9.96 6.69
C MET A 186 -21.84 -10.83 7.32
N LEU A 187 -21.50 -11.98 6.73
CA LEU A 187 -20.41 -12.81 7.26
C LEU A 187 -19.09 -12.02 7.27
N SER A 188 -18.39 -12.02 8.40
CA SER A 188 -17.08 -11.37 8.51
C SER A 188 -16.09 -11.94 7.48
N PRO A 189 -15.34 -11.09 6.74
CA PRO A 189 -14.28 -11.54 5.84
C PRO A 189 -13.21 -12.39 6.54
N THR A 190 -12.99 -12.21 7.85
CA THR A 190 -12.05 -13.03 8.63
C THR A 190 -12.45 -14.50 8.75
N LEU A 191 -13.73 -14.82 8.50
CA LEU A 191 -14.27 -16.18 8.48
C LEU A 191 -14.37 -16.76 7.06
N ALA A 192 -13.99 -15.99 6.03
CA ALA A 192 -13.98 -16.45 4.64
C ALA A 192 -12.68 -17.21 4.32
N PRO A 193 -12.67 -18.09 3.29
CA PRO A 193 -11.43 -18.62 2.73
C PRO A 193 -10.45 -17.50 2.36
N ASN A 194 -9.15 -17.72 2.51
CA ASN A 194 -8.14 -16.67 2.30
C ASN A 194 -8.25 -15.96 0.94
N VAL A 195 -8.53 -16.71 -0.14
CA VAL A 195 -8.72 -16.11 -1.47
C VAL A 195 -9.96 -15.21 -1.51
N ALA A 196 -11.08 -15.62 -0.90
CA ALA A 196 -12.29 -14.82 -0.84
C ALA A 196 -12.07 -13.55 -0.01
N ARG A 197 -11.45 -13.69 1.17
CA ARG A 197 -11.06 -12.56 2.02
C ARG A 197 -10.16 -11.57 1.28
N PHE A 198 -9.13 -12.08 0.60
CA PHE A 198 -8.19 -11.25 -0.15
C PHE A 198 -8.89 -10.46 -1.26
N LEU A 199 -9.80 -11.07 -2.01
CA LEU A 199 -10.56 -10.40 -3.06
C LEU A 199 -11.46 -9.27 -2.52
N ILE A 200 -12.08 -9.48 -1.35
CA ILE A 200 -12.86 -8.44 -0.65
C ILE A 200 -11.97 -7.28 -0.23
N GLU A 201 -10.84 -7.57 0.44
CA GLU A 201 -9.94 -6.57 0.99
C GLU A 201 -9.26 -5.74 -0.12
N VAL A 202 -8.78 -6.39 -1.20
CA VAL A 202 -8.20 -5.69 -2.36
C VAL A 202 -9.21 -4.76 -3.04
N SER A 203 -10.49 -5.17 -3.14
CA SER A 203 -11.52 -4.34 -3.76
C SER A 203 -11.80 -3.04 -2.99
N GLN A 204 -11.47 -3.04 -1.70
CA GLN A 204 -11.60 -1.92 -0.77
C GLN A 204 -10.29 -1.14 -0.59
N ASP A 205 -9.18 -1.60 -1.17
CA ASP A 205 -7.88 -0.96 -1.02
C ASP A 205 -7.84 0.41 -1.71
N GLY A 206 -7.15 1.35 -1.07
CA GLY A 206 -7.16 2.77 -1.45
C GLY A 206 -8.42 3.55 -1.04
N CYS A 207 -9.44 2.91 -0.45
CA CYS A 207 -10.67 3.58 0.00
C CYS A 207 -10.78 3.64 1.53
N ILE A 208 -11.17 4.81 2.06
CA ILE A 208 -11.51 4.97 3.48
C ILE A 208 -12.84 4.27 3.75
N GLN A 209 -12.78 3.18 4.51
CA GLN A 209 -13.96 2.50 5.03
C GLN A 209 -14.44 3.24 6.29
N PRO A 210 -15.64 3.84 6.29
CA PRO A 210 -16.13 4.56 7.46
C PRO A 210 -16.49 3.56 8.56
N THR A 211 -15.86 3.72 9.73
CA THR A 211 -16.24 3.00 10.95
C THR A 211 -17.16 3.87 11.80
N GLY A 212 -17.80 3.28 12.82
CA GLY A 212 -18.43 4.09 13.85
C GLY A 212 -17.41 4.91 14.64
N PHE A 213 -17.93 5.82 15.47
CA PHE A 213 -17.12 6.65 16.35
C PHE A 213 -16.43 5.80 17.44
N HIS A 214 -15.14 6.03 17.65
CA HIS A 214 -14.32 5.34 18.65
C HIS A 214 -13.56 6.37 19.50
N TRP A 215 -13.54 6.21 20.83
CA TRP A 215 -12.86 7.12 21.75
C TRP A 215 -11.34 6.94 21.80
N GLY A 216 -10.82 5.92 21.11
CA GLY A 216 -9.39 5.61 21.12
C GLY A 216 -8.95 5.15 22.51
N PRO A 217 -7.80 5.60 23.02
CA PRO A 217 -7.34 5.24 24.36
C PRO A 217 -8.31 5.64 25.49
N ALA A 218 -9.22 6.60 25.25
CA ALA A 218 -10.19 7.03 26.25
C ALA A 218 -11.32 6.01 26.51
N GLU A 219 -11.45 4.94 25.71
CA GLU A 219 -12.40 3.84 25.97
C GLU A 219 -12.23 3.19 27.36
N ALA A 220 -11.08 3.38 28.01
CA ALA A 220 -10.82 2.91 29.37
C ALA A 220 -11.41 3.79 30.49
N ALA A 221 -11.99 4.95 30.16
CA ALA A 221 -12.54 5.88 31.14
C ALA A 221 -13.73 5.29 31.92
N PRO A 222 -13.95 5.71 33.19
CA PRO A 222 -15.09 5.26 33.99
C PRO A 222 -16.45 5.70 33.41
N PHE A 223 -16.47 6.83 32.70
CA PHE A 223 -17.63 7.37 32.03
C PHE A 223 -17.22 8.03 30.72
N LEU A 224 -18.02 7.82 29.68
CA LEU A 224 -17.89 8.47 28.38
C LEU A 224 -19.22 9.15 28.04
N PRO A 225 -19.22 10.46 27.71
CA PRO A 225 -20.45 11.16 27.40
C PRO A 225 -21.03 10.71 26.06
N ARG A 226 -22.33 10.95 25.87
CA ARG A 226 -22.96 10.78 24.57
C ARG A 226 -22.28 11.69 23.54
N VAL A 227 -21.93 11.13 22.39
CA VAL A 227 -21.41 11.89 21.25
C VAL A 227 -22.52 12.12 20.25
N THR A 228 -22.74 13.38 19.88
CA THR A 228 -23.78 13.75 18.91
C THR A 228 -23.23 14.68 17.84
N ARG A 229 -23.75 14.56 16.63
CA ARG A 229 -23.55 15.50 15.53
C ARG A 229 -24.90 15.84 14.93
N GLY A 230 -25.41 17.04 15.22
CA GLY A 230 -26.77 17.42 14.85
C GLY A 230 -27.80 16.47 15.47
N ARG A 231 -28.63 15.85 14.64
CA ARG A 231 -29.66 14.88 15.08
C ARG A 231 -29.16 13.45 15.21
N VAL A 232 -27.87 13.20 14.94
CA VAL A 232 -27.29 11.86 14.98
C VAL A 232 -26.52 11.66 16.27
N VAL A 233 -26.93 10.69 17.08
CA VAL A 233 -26.13 10.14 18.17
C VAL A 233 -25.14 9.17 17.55
N LEU A 234 -23.85 9.53 17.59
CA LEU A 234 -22.76 8.71 17.05
C LEU A 234 -22.36 7.60 18.04
N ARG A 235 -22.42 7.90 19.34
CA ARG A 235 -22.11 6.99 20.43
C ARG A 235 -23.00 7.33 21.63
N PRO A 236 -23.78 6.37 22.18
CA PRO A 236 -24.50 6.57 23.45
C PRO A 236 -23.52 6.85 24.59
N ALA A 237 -23.98 7.49 25.67
CA ALA A 237 -23.23 7.57 26.91
C ALA A 237 -22.91 6.18 27.45
N GLN A 238 -21.71 6.01 28.01
CA GLN A 238 -21.20 4.73 28.48
C GLN A 238 -20.66 4.85 29.90
N TRP A 239 -20.85 3.80 30.69
CA TRP A 239 -20.30 3.66 32.04
C TRP A 239 -19.53 2.36 32.14
N ARG A 240 -18.36 2.42 32.78
CA ARG A 240 -17.54 1.26 33.07
C ARG A 240 -17.76 0.85 34.52
N LEU A 241 -18.30 -0.35 34.72
CA LEU A 241 -18.53 -0.93 36.04
C LEU A 241 -17.46 -1.97 36.34
N THR A 242 -16.74 -1.83 37.45
CA THR A 242 -15.70 -2.77 37.88
C THR A 242 -16.12 -3.52 39.14
N ALA A 243 -15.55 -4.71 39.37
CA ALA A 243 -15.91 -5.56 40.52
C ALA A 243 -15.88 -4.79 41.86
N GLY A 244 -14.80 -4.05 42.15
CA GLY A 244 -14.68 -3.30 43.41
C GLY A 244 -15.61 -2.08 43.54
N THR A 245 -16.22 -1.61 42.45
CA THR A 245 -17.21 -0.53 42.48
C THR A 245 -18.65 -1.02 42.59
N ALA A 246 -18.90 -2.31 42.38
CA ALA A 246 -20.24 -2.89 42.41
C ALA A 246 -20.68 -3.33 43.82
N ASP A 247 -19.77 -3.34 44.79
CA ASP A 247 -20.07 -3.59 46.20
C ASP A 247 -21.07 -2.56 46.76
N ASP A 248 -21.06 -1.34 46.21
CA ASP A 248 -22.07 -0.29 46.41
C ASP A 248 -22.63 0.18 45.05
N LEU A 249 -23.47 -0.67 44.44
CA LEU A 249 -24.07 -0.37 43.14
C LEU A 249 -24.92 0.91 43.16
N ASP A 250 -25.67 1.14 44.24
CA ASP A 250 -26.56 2.30 44.33
C ASP A 250 -25.77 3.60 44.51
N GLY A 251 -24.72 3.62 45.35
CA GLY A 251 -23.81 4.75 45.45
C GLY A 251 -23.00 5.00 44.18
N TRP A 252 -22.61 3.94 43.46
CA TRP A 252 -22.00 4.07 42.12
C TRP A 252 -22.97 4.70 41.11
N ARG A 253 -24.24 4.26 41.09
CA ARG A 253 -25.28 4.83 40.22
C ARG A 253 -25.52 6.30 40.51
N GLU A 254 -25.61 6.67 41.78
CA GLU A 254 -25.79 8.07 42.20
C GLU A 254 -24.60 8.94 41.78
N ARG A 255 -23.38 8.48 42.09
CA ARG A 255 -22.14 9.20 41.77
C ARG A 255 -21.98 9.47 40.28
N TRP A 256 -22.25 8.47 39.45
CA TRP A 256 -22.05 8.55 38.00
C TRP A 256 -23.33 8.86 37.22
N ARG A 257 -24.43 9.14 37.92
CA ARG A 257 -25.75 9.47 37.35
C ARG A 257 -26.23 8.44 36.32
N VAL A 258 -26.09 7.17 36.68
CA VAL A 258 -26.44 6.04 35.81
C VAL A 258 -27.97 5.89 35.77
N PRO A 259 -28.60 5.86 34.58
CA PRO A 259 -30.05 5.75 34.48
C PRO A 259 -30.55 4.39 34.95
N ARG A 260 -31.85 4.30 35.25
CA ARG A 260 -32.51 3.05 35.64
C ARG A 260 -32.37 1.96 34.57
N HIS A 261 -32.57 2.31 33.30
CA HIS A 261 -32.49 1.37 32.18
C HIS A 261 -31.18 1.56 31.42
N VAL A 262 -30.40 0.49 31.30
CA VAL A 262 -29.12 0.46 30.59
C VAL A 262 -29.02 -0.79 29.73
N TYR A 263 -28.21 -0.73 28.68
CA TYR A 263 -27.77 -1.92 27.98
C TYR A 263 -26.45 -2.41 28.56
N LEU A 264 -26.38 -3.66 28.99
CA LEU A 264 -25.11 -4.36 29.12
C LEU A 264 -24.63 -4.75 27.72
N VAL A 265 -23.44 -4.29 27.34
CA VAL A 265 -22.91 -4.46 25.98
C VAL A 265 -21.67 -5.33 26.02
N GLU A 266 -21.71 -6.42 25.25
CA GLU A 266 -20.58 -7.30 25.01
C GLU A 266 -20.47 -7.55 23.50
N ALA A 267 -19.41 -7.02 22.88
CA ALA A 267 -19.24 -7.03 21.43
C ALA A 267 -20.51 -6.53 20.70
N ASP A 268 -21.15 -7.40 19.91
CA ASP A 268 -22.38 -7.10 19.15
C ASP A 268 -23.68 -7.35 19.94
N GLN A 269 -23.59 -7.91 21.15
CA GLN A 269 -24.73 -8.28 21.98
C GLN A 269 -25.09 -7.15 22.94
N ARG A 270 -26.40 -6.97 23.14
CA ARG A 270 -26.97 -6.00 24.08
C ARG A 270 -28.07 -6.65 24.90
N LEU A 271 -27.93 -6.58 26.21
CA LEU A 271 -28.96 -7.01 27.16
C LEU A 271 -29.55 -5.79 27.86
N LEU A 272 -30.84 -5.55 27.71
CA LEU A 272 -31.53 -4.46 28.42
C LEU A 272 -31.72 -4.86 29.88
N LEU A 273 -31.21 -4.02 30.80
CA LEU A 273 -31.32 -4.21 32.23
C LEU A 273 -32.11 -3.07 32.87
N ASP A 274 -33.08 -3.42 33.71
CA ASP A 274 -33.68 -2.51 34.68
C ASP A 274 -32.90 -2.63 36.00
N LEU A 275 -32.07 -1.65 36.31
CA LEU A 275 -31.23 -1.65 37.50
C LEU A 275 -32.03 -1.52 38.81
N ASP A 276 -33.35 -1.28 38.77
CA ASP A 276 -34.20 -1.35 39.95
C ASP A 276 -34.82 -2.75 40.14
N HIS A 277 -34.79 -3.59 39.10
CA HIS A 277 -35.34 -4.94 39.16
C HIS A 277 -34.35 -5.94 39.80
N PRO A 278 -34.73 -6.68 40.86
CA PRO A 278 -33.82 -7.58 41.57
C PRO A 278 -33.15 -8.64 40.68
N ALA A 279 -33.88 -9.23 39.73
CA ALA A 279 -33.32 -10.24 38.84
C ALA A 279 -32.23 -9.66 37.92
N CYS A 280 -32.43 -8.46 37.38
CA CYS A 280 -31.43 -7.81 36.53
C CYS A 280 -30.15 -7.46 37.32
N ARG A 281 -30.28 -7.13 38.61
CA ARG A 281 -29.12 -6.92 39.50
C ARG A 281 -28.33 -8.20 39.75
N VAL A 282 -29.00 -9.35 39.82
CA VAL A 282 -28.35 -10.67 39.94
C VAL A 282 -27.56 -10.96 38.67
N GLU A 283 -28.19 -10.88 37.50
CA GLU A 283 -27.53 -11.08 36.20
C GLU A 283 -26.30 -10.16 36.03
N LEU A 284 -26.46 -8.87 36.33
CA LEU A 284 -25.35 -7.90 36.27
C LEU A 284 -24.17 -8.31 37.17
N ARG A 285 -24.45 -8.83 38.37
CA ARG A 285 -23.42 -9.27 39.31
C ARG A 285 -22.73 -10.54 38.81
N GLU A 286 -23.49 -11.51 38.30
CA GLU A 286 -22.92 -12.74 37.77
C GLU A 286 -21.99 -12.49 36.58
N ASP A 287 -22.37 -11.60 35.66
CA ASP A 287 -21.50 -11.23 34.54
C ASP A 287 -20.28 -10.43 34.99
N LEU A 288 -20.43 -9.58 36.01
CA LEU A 288 -19.31 -8.84 36.60
C LEU A 288 -18.30 -9.77 37.29
N ASP A 289 -18.77 -10.83 37.94
CA ASP A 289 -17.89 -11.84 38.57
C ASP A 289 -17.07 -12.60 37.54
N LYS A 290 -17.66 -12.88 36.36
CA LYS A 290 -16.99 -13.54 35.23
C LYS A 290 -15.96 -12.63 34.56
N GLN A 291 -16.34 -11.39 34.22
CA GLN A 291 -15.53 -10.51 33.36
C GLN A 291 -14.71 -9.47 34.11
N ARG A 292 -14.98 -9.25 35.41
CA ARG A 292 -14.38 -8.23 36.31
C ARG A 292 -14.61 -6.78 35.91
N THR A 293 -14.97 -6.51 34.66
CA THR A 293 -15.38 -5.20 34.18
C THR A 293 -16.46 -5.33 33.12
N LEU A 294 -17.53 -4.56 33.27
CA LEU A 294 -18.63 -4.46 32.33
C LEU A 294 -18.72 -3.06 31.73
N VAL A 295 -19.22 -2.96 30.50
CA VAL A 295 -19.54 -1.71 29.84
C VAL A 295 -21.05 -1.60 29.68
N LEU A 296 -21.61 -0.54 30.25
CA LEU A 296 -23.03 -0.24 30.23
C LEU A 296 -23.26 0.96 29.32
N HIS A 297 -24.21 0.87 28.40
CA HIS A 297 -24.66 1.98 27.58
C HIS A 297 -26.00 2.51 28.07
N GLU A 298 -26.25 3.80 27.90
CA GLU A 298 -27.59 4.32 28.12
C GLU A 298 -28.59 3.66 27.16
N MET A 299 -29.82 3.49 27.64
CA MET A 299 -30.90 3.00 26.81
C MET A 299 -31.35 4.10 25.82
N LEU A 300 -31.01 3.90 24.54
CA LEU A 300 -31.48 4.72 23.43
C LEU A 300 -31.99 3.84 22.27
N PRO A 301 -33.14 4.17 21.67
CA PRO A 301 -34.16 5.11 22.15
C PRO A 301 -34.70 4.72 23.54
N SER A 302 -35.20 5.70 24.31
CA SER A 302 -35.96 5.39 25.52
C SER A 302 -37.31 4.75 25.16
N PHE A 303 -38.02 4.17 26.14
CA PHE A 303 -39.36 3.64 25.90
C PHE A 303 -40.32 4.67 25.29
N ASP A 304 -40.26 5.93 25.74
CA ASP A 304 -41.05 7.02 25.18
C ASP A 304 -40.61 7.39 23.75
N GLY A 305 -39.33 7.17 23.43
CA GLY A 305 -38.73 7.36 22.12
C GLY A 305 -38.97 6.22 21.12
N MET A 306 -39.70 5.17 21.53
CA MET A 306 -40.10 4.07 20.63
C MET A 306 -41.31 4.53 19.81
N TRP A 307 -41.03 5.12 18.65
CA TRP A 307 -42.02 5.73 17.76
C TRP A 307 -42.96 4.73 17.07
N LEU A 308 -42.51 3.49 16.86
CA LEU A 308 -43.26 2.47 16.13
C LEU A 308 -44.35 1.91 17.03
N GLN A 309 -45.60 2.17 16.66
CA GLN A 309 -46.78 1.74 17.40
C GLN A 309 -47.70 0.92 16.50
N ASP A 310 -48.34 -0.10 17.06
CA ASP A 310 -49.43 -0.80 16.38
C ASP A 310 -50.78 -0.08 16.59
N THR A 311 -51.86 -0.71 16.12
CA THR A 311 -53.22 -0.17 16.27
C THR A 311 -53.76 -0.25 17.70
N ALA A 312 -53.17 -1.08 18.57
CA ALA A 312 -53.52 -1.17 20.00
C ALA A 312 -52.78 -0.10 20.83
N GLY A 313 -51.76 0.54 20.27
CA GLY A 313 -50.92 1.54 20.92
C GLY A 313 -49.67 0.94 21.57
N ASP A 314 -49.40 -0.34 21.35
CA ASP A 314 -48.19 -1.01 21.84
C ASP A 314 -46.98 -0.51 21.06
N ARG A 315 -45.87 -0.27 21.78
CA ARG A 315 -44.63 0.27 21.23
C ARG A 315 -43.62 -0.83 20.94
N TYR A 316 -42.89 -0.68 19.84
CA TYR A 316 -41.90 -1.64 19.38
C TYR A 316 -40.53 -1.02 19.27
N ALA A 317 -39.51 -1.76 19.72
CA ALA A 317 -38.14 -1.47 19.38
C ALA A 317 -37.92 -1.74 17.89
N ALA A 318 -37.46 -0.73 17.16
CA ALA A 318 -37.22 -0.82 15.72
C ALA A 318 -35.81 -0.37 15.37
N GLU A 319 -35.20 -1.07 14.41
CA GLU A 319 -33.96 -0.68 13.75
C GLU A 319 -34.25 -0.57 12.24
N VAL A 320 -33.71 0.47 11.62
CA VAL A 320 -33.82 0.71 10.19
C VAL A 320 -32.43 0.63 9.59
N VAL A 321 -32.28 -0.13 8.51
CA VAL A 321 -31.05 -0.18 7.74
C VAL A 321 -31.23 0.68 6.50
N VAL A 322 -30.34 1.66 6.34
CA VAL A 322 -30.41 2.67 5.28
C VAL A 322 -29.17 2.53 4.38
N PRO A 323 -29.29 1.87 3.22
CA PRO A 323 -28.28 1.93 2.17
C PRO A 323 -28.21 3.33 1.60
N VAL A 324 -27.00 3.87 1.49
CA VAL A 324 -26.73 5.12 0.77
C VAL A 324 -25.61 4.88 -0.23
N VAL A 325 -25.66 5.63 -1.32
CA VAL A 325 -24.69 5.61 -2.41
C VAL A 325 -24.26 7.04 -2.69
N LEU A 326 -23.01 7.22 -3.08
CA LEU A 326 -22.44 8.50 -3.43
C LEU A 326 -23.22 9.11 -4.61
N ARG A 327 -23.51 10.43 -4.53
CA ARG A 327 -24.30 11.14 -5.56
C ARG A 327 -23.47 11.58 -6.76
N ASP A 328 -22.22 11.99 -6.53
CA ASP A 328 -21.33 12.50 -7.58
C ASP A 328 -19.97 11.78 -7.59
N ALA A 329 -19.66 11.14 -8.72
CA ALA A 329 -18.37 10.48 -8.95
C ALA A 329 -17.19 11.45 -9.12
N VAL A 330 -17.43 12.76 -9.26
CA VAL A 330 -16.37 13.79 -9.41
C VAL A 330 -15.46 13.86 -8.17
N ARG A 331 -15.92 13.35 -7.02
CA ARG A 331 -15.12 13.14 -5.80
C ARG A 331 -14.65 11.70 -5.59
N ALA A 332 -15.02 10.78 -6.48
CA ALA A 332 -14.66 9.37 -6.44
C ALA A 332 -13.35 9.16 -7.21
N THR A 333 -12.33 8.66 -6.52
CA THR A 333 -10.92 8.78 -6.94
C THR A 333 -10.37 7.51 -7.59
N ARG A 334 -11.23 6.58 -8.01
CA ARG A 334 -10.77 5.34 -8.63
C ARG A 334 -10.27 5.66 -10.04
N ARG A 335 -8.98 5.93 -10.16
CA ARG A 335 -8.34 6.25 -11.44
C ARG A 335 -8.44 5.03 -12.35
N SER A 336 -8.88 5.26 -13.58
CA SER A 336 -8.91 4.22 -14.60
C SER A 336 -7.49 3.72 -14.85
N LEU A 337 -7.33 2.40 -14.76
CA LEU A 337 -6.05 1.75 -15.04
C LEU A 337 -5.90 1.62 -16.56
N PRO A 338 -4.74 2.02 -17.11
CA PRO A 338 -4.51 1.90 -18.54
C PRO A 338 -4.62 0.43 -18.96
N ARG A 339 -5.24 0.20 -20.13
CA ARG A 339 -5.19 -1.09 -20.80
C ARG A 339 -3.79 -1.33 -21.33
N GLY A 340 -3.30 -2.55 -21.20
CA GLY A 340 -1.97 -2.92 -21.64
C GLY A 340 -1.73 -4.41 -21.48
N ARG A 341 -0.60 -4.89 -22.02
CA ARG A 341 -0.16 -6.26 -21.82
C ARG A 341 0.18 -6.47 -20.34
N ARG A 342 -0.53 -7.40 -19.71
CA ARG A 342 -0.36 -7.76 -18.29
C ARG A 342 0.26 -9.13 -18.09
N GLU A 343 0.07 -10.01 -19.07
CA GLU A 343 0.65 -11.35 -19.03
C GLU A 343 2.04 -11.35 -19.62
N VAL A 344 2.99 -11.71 -18.77
CA VAL A 344 4.37 -12.00 -19.13
C VAL A 344 4.66 -13.42 -18.68
N PRO A 345 5.22 -14.28 -19.55
CA PRO A 345 5.63 -15.62 -19.15
C PRO A 345 6.51 -15.60 -17.91
N VAL A 346 6.18 -16.42 -16.92
CA VAL A 346 7.03 -16.61 -15.75
C VAL A 346 8.03 -17.72 -16.07
N GLU A 347 9.27 -17.32 -16.31
CA GLU A 347 10.36 -18.25 -16.56
C GLU A 347 11.18 -18.48 -15.29
N ARG A 348 11.67 -19.71 -15.13
CA ARG A 348 12.57 -20.07 -14.03
C ARG A 348 13.63 -21.04 -14.52
N HIS A 349 14.87 -20.59 -14.55
CA HIS A 349 16.03 -21.42 -14.82
C HIS A 349 16.50 -22.07 -13.52
N LEU A 350 16.45 -23.40 -13.47
CA LEU A 350 16.90 -24.18 -12.31
C LEU A 350 18.41 -24.47 -12.40
N PRO A 351 19.08 -24.71 -11.26
CA PRO A 351 20.49 -25.11 -11.27
C PRO A 351 20.77 -26.30 -12.18
N GLY A 352 21.84 -26.22 -12.98
CA GLY A 352 22.20 -27.24 -13.97
C GLY A 352 21.56 -27.04 -15.35
N GLY A 353 20.65 -26.07 -15.51
CA GLY A 353 20.20 -25.58 -16.81
C GLY A 353 21.17 -24.57 -17.45
N GLU A 354 20.70 -23.83 -18.45
CA GLU A 354 21.52 -22.86 -19.21
C GLU A 354 22.17 -21.77 -18.33
N TRP A 355 21.49 -21.38 -17.25
CA TRP A 355 21.97 -20.39 -16.29
C TRP A 355 22.54 -21.04 -15.03
N THR A 356 23.78 -20.68 -14.70
CA THR A 356 24.34 -20.86 -13.37
C THR A 356 24.15 -19.57 -12.57
N PHE A 357 23.33 -19.63 -11.52
CA PHE A 357 23.14 -18.54 -10.57
C PHE A 357 23.75 -18.89 -9.22
N LEU A 358 24.80 -18.16 -8.85
CA LEU A 358 25.52 -18.29 -7.59
C LEU A 358 25.33 -17.03 -6.74
N LYS A 359 24.88 -17.20 -5.50
CA LYS A 359 24.99 -16.18 -4.46
C LYS A 359 26.34 -16.33 -3.77
N VAL A 360 27.08 -15.23 -3.63
CA VAL A 360 28.38 -15.17 -2.97
C VAL A 360 28.25 -14.26 -1.76
N TYR A 361 28.13 -14.84 -0.57
CA TYR A 361 27.91 -14.09 0.67
C TYR A 361 29.23 -13.47 1.14
N ALA A 362 29.34 -12.16 1.00
CA ALA A 362 30.54 -11.39 1.31
C ALA A 362 30.16 -10.05 1.94
N ALA A 363 30.97 -9.61 2.91
CA ALA A 363 30.81 -8.31 3.56
C ALA A 363 30.87 -7.18 2.50
N PRO A 364 30.05 -6.12 2.62
CA PRO A 364 30.02 -5.03 1.64
C PRO A 364 31.40 -4.46 1.28
N GLU A 365 32.30 -4.38 2.25
CA GLU A 365 33.66 -3.85 2.13
C GLU A 365 34.58 -4.74 1.27
N ARG A 366 34.22 -6.03 1.08
CA ARG A 366 34.97 -7.00 0.28
C ARG A 366 34.40 -7.20 -1.12
N GLN A 367 33.16 -6.75 -1.36
CA GLN A 367 32.51 -6.97 -2.65
C GLN A 367 33.25 -6.28 -3.78
N ASP A 368 33.75 -5.06 -3.57
CA ASP A 368 34.51 -4.31 -4.58
C ASP A 368 35.81 -5.05 -4.93
N GLU A 369 36.49 -5.64 -3.95
CA GLU A 369 37.68 -6.46 -4.15
C GLU A 369 37.38 -7.69 -5.01
N ILE A 370 36.28 -8.41 -4.71
CA ILE A 370 35.82 -9.57 -5.48
C ILE A 370 35.48 -9.18 -6.93
N ILE A 371 34.73 -8.07 -7.10
CA ILE A 371 34.28 -7.60 -8.42
C ILE A 371 35.47 -7.11 -9.27
N ALA A 372 36.38 -6.34 -8.69
CA ALA A 372 37.49 -5.70 -9.38
C ALA A 372 38.62 -6.67 -9.79
N GLY A 373 38.72 -7.83 -9.14
CA GLY A 373 39.75 -8.84 -9.41
C GLY A 373 39.15 -10.22 -9.72
N PRO A 374 38.92 -11.08 -8.72
CA PRO A 374 38.56 -12.48 -8.93
C PRO A 374 37.39 -12.74 -9.89
N LEU A 375 36.37 -11.87 -9.89
CA LEU A 375 35.23 -11.99 -10.80
C LEU A 375 35.64 -11.75 -12.26
N ARG A 376 36.51 -10.77 -12.52
CA ARG A 376 37.02 -10.49 -13.87
C ARG A 376 37.87 -11.64 -14.39
N ASP A 377 38.66 -12.26 -13.51
CA ASP A 377 39.47 -13.44 -13.86
C ASP A 377 38.58 -14.63 -14.26
N LEU A 378 37.51 -14.89 -13.51
CA LEU A 378 36.52 -15.92 -13.86
C LEU A 378 35.90 -15.66 -15.24
N VAL A 379 35.45 -14.44 -15.49
CA VAL A 379 34.81 -14.06 -16.76
C VAL A 379 35.79 -14.19 -17.93
N ALA A 380 37.05 -13.75 -17.75
CA ALA A 380 38.10 -13.90 -18.76
C ALA A 380 38.38 -15.37 -19.07
N GLU A 381 38.42 -16.23 -18.04
CA GLU A 381 38.65 -17.67 -18.20
C GLU A 381 37.50 -18.35 -18.94
N LEU A 382 36.25 -18.07 -18.56
CA LEU A 382 35.07 -18.60 -19.25
C LEU A 382 35.05 -18.17 -20.72
N ARG A 383 35.37 -16.90 -21.01
CA ARG A 383 35.48 -16.40 -22.38
C ARG A 383 36.58 -17.11 -23.17
N ARG A 384 37.76 -17.30 -22.59
CA ARG A 384 38.91 -18.01 -23.20
C ARG A 384 38.58 -19.47 -23.53
N GLN A 385 37.77 -20.12 -22.70
CA GLN A 385 37.30 -21.49 -22.95
C GLN A 385 36.09 -21.58 -23.90
N GLY A 386 35.56 -20.46 -24.41
CA GLY A 386 34.35 -20.45 -25.24
C GLY A 386 33.08 -20.87 -24.48
N LEU A 387 33.08 -20.73 -23.16
CA LEU A 387 32.00 -21.17 -22.26
C LEU A 387 31.04 -20.05 -21.87
N LEU A 388 31.33 -18.80 -22.23
CA LEU A 388 30.55 -17.62 -21.82
C LEU A 388 29.66 -17.11 -22.95
N ASP A 389 28.35 -17.13 -22.75
CA ASP A 389 27.38 -16.44 -23.63
C ASP A 389 26.90 -15.12 -23.02
N ARG A 390 26.40 -15.17 -21.78
CA ARG A 390 26.01 -13.98 -21.01
C ARG A 390 26.49 -14.07 -19.58
N TRP A 391 26.75 -12.92 -18.97
CA TRP A 391 26.89 -12.85 -17.52
C TRP A 391 26.53 -11.47 -17.00
N PHE A 392 26.14 -11.41 -15.74
CA PHE A 392 26.05 -10.17 -14.99
C PHE A 392 26.03 -10.47 -13.49
N TYR A 393 26.30 -9.44 -12.70
CA TYR A 393 26.13 -9.49 -11.26
C TYR A 393 25.23 -8.36 -10.78
N ILE A 394 24.66 -8.56 -9.59
CA ILE A 394 24.00 -7.50 -8.82
C ILE A 394 24.41 -7.64 -7.35
N ARG A 395 24.37 -6.55 -6.59
CA ARG A 395 24.52 -6.59 -5.13
C ARG A 395 23.14 -6.82 -4.52
N TYR A 396 23.07 -7.66 -3.49
CA TYR A 396 21.83 -7.92 -2.76
C TYR A 396 22.09 -8.05 -1.25
N ALA A 397 21.06 -7.87 -0.44
CA ALA A 397 21.14 -7.99 1.02
C ALA A 397 19.85 -8.64 1.56
N ASP A 398 19.77 -9.96 1.45
CA ASP A 398 18.67 -10.76 2.03
C ASP A 398 19.03 -12.25 2.08
N PRO A 399 19.09 -12.90 3.26
CA PRO A 399 19.05 -12.29 4.58
C PRO A 399 20.33 -11.52 4.92
N PHE A 400 21.44 -11.76 4.20
CA PHE A 400 22.75 -11.13 4.41
C PHE A 400 23.30 -10.51 3.12
N PRO A 401 24.25 -9.56 3.20
CA PRO A 401 24.93 -9.00 2.02
C PRO A 401 25.61 -10.07 1.17
N HIS A 402 25.35 -10.06 -0.14
CA HIS A 402 25.93 -10.99 -1.10
C HIS A 402 25.95 -10.42 -2.52
N LEU A 403 26.80 -10.98 -3.37
CA LEU A 403 26.75 -10.82 -4.82
C LEU A 403 25.87 -11.91 -5.42
N ARG A 404 24.98 -11.55 -6.34
CA ARG A 404 24.22 -12.49 -7.16
C ARG A 404 24.86 -12.55 -8.54
N LEU A 405 25.68 -13.56 -8.78
CA LEU A 405 26.36 -13.79 -10.05
C LEU A 405 25.53 -14.74 -10.92
N ARG A 406 25.20 -14.31 -12.13
CA ARG A 406 24.46 -15.11 -13.11
C ARG A 406 25.31 -15.25 -14.35
N ILE A 407 25.52 -16.49 -14.80
CA ILE A 407 26.31 -16.84 -15.97
C ILE A 407 25.49 -17.79 -16.84
N ARG A 408 25.26 -17.41 -18.09
CA ARG A 408 24.72 -18.29 -19.13
C ARG A 408 25.88 -18.93 -19.88
N GLY A 409 25.96 -20.25 -19.80
CA GLY A 409 27.06 -21.02 -20.38
C GLY A 409 26.66 -21.71 -21.68
N THR A 410 27.60 -21.84 -22.62
CA THR A 410 27.41 -22.68 -23.83
C THR A 410 27.45 -24.18 -23.51
N ASP A 411 28.09 -24.55 -22.39
CA ASP A 411 28.05 -25.86 -21.75
C ASP A 411 27.72 -25.66 -20.26
N ALA A 412 26.48 -25.96 -19.89
CA ALA A 412 25.95 -25.74 -18.56
C ALA A 412 26.74 -26.46 -17.45
N ALA A 413 27.14 -27.71 -17.68
CA ALA A 413 27.80 -28.53 -16.68
C ALA A 413 29.23 -28.02 -16.41
N ARG A 414 29.95 -27.64 -17.47
CA ARG A 414 31.30 -27.06 -17.33
C ARG A 414 31.25 -25.67 -16.70
N ALA A 415 30.32 -24.82 -17.14
CA ALA A 415 30.14 -23.49 -16.55
C ALA A 415 29.82 -23.60 -15.05
N LEU A 416 28.88 -24.45 -14.66
CA LEU A 416 28.53 -24.70 -13.26
C LEU A 416 29.75 -25.13 -12.44
N THR A 417 30.55 -26.06 -12.97
CA THR A 417 31.75 -26.58 -12.30
C THR A 417 32.79 -25.48 -12.07
N LEU A 418 33.05 -24.65 -13.09
CA LEU A 418 34.02 -23.55 -12.99
C LEU A 418 33.54 -22.47 -12.01
N VAL A 419 32.28 -22.06 -12.12
CA VAL A 419 31.70 -21.00 -11.27
C VAL A 419 31.64 -21.42 -9.80
N THR A 420 31.24 -22.66 -9.52
CA THR A 420 31.23 -23.18 -8.14
C THR A 420 32.63 -23.40 -7.58
N THR A 421 33.60 -23.79 -8.42
CA THR A 421 35.01 -23.89 -8.01
C THR A 421 35.61 -22.53 -7.69
N TRP A 422 35.31 -21.52 -8.51
CA TRP A 422 35.64 -20.13 -8.23
C TRP A 422 35.04 -19.65 -6.90
N GLY A 423 33.73 -19.88 -6.69
CA GLY A 423 33.07 -19.52 -5.45
C GLY A 423 33.70 -20.18 -4.21
N ARG A 424 34.03 -21.48 -4.29
CA ARG A 424 34.74 -22.20 -3.22
C ARG A 424 36.13 -21.63 -2.96
N SER A 425 36.83 -21.17 -4.00
CA SER A 425 38.12 -20.51 -3.87
C SER A 425 38.01 -19.19 -3.09
N LEU A 426 36.97 -18.39 -3.35
CA LEU A 426 36.72 -17.16 -2.58
C LEU A 426 36.48 -17.45 -1.09
N VAL A 427 35.75 -18.51 -0.78
CA VAL A 427 35.52 -18.96 0.60
C VAL A 427 36.84 -19.42 1.24
N GLY A 428 37.63 -20.24 0.54
CA GLY A 428 38.94 -20.70 1.02
C GLY A 428 39.94 -19.56 1.27
N GLN A 429 39.84 -18.46 0.51
CA GLN A 429 40.65 -17.25 0.69
C GLN A 429 40.12 -16.29 1.76
N GLY A 430 38.93 -16.54 2.32
CA GLY A 430 38.27 -15.65 3.28
C GLY A 430 37.68 -14.37 2.67
N LEU A 431 37.57 -14.29 1.34
CA LEU A 431 36.91 -13.17 0.65
C LEU A 431 35.38 -13.26 0.74
N ALA A 432 34.86 -14.49 0.75
CA ALA A 432 33.45 -14.77 0.99
C ALA A 432 33.29 -15.68 2.21
N ARG A 433 32.15 -15.58 2.89
CA ARG A 433 31.77 -16.47 3.98
C ARG A 433 31.22 -17.80 3.46
N ASP A 434 30.39 -17.72 2.42
CA ASP A 434 29.67 -18.88 1.88
C ASP A 434 29.19 -18.62 0.44
N ILE A 435 28.76 -19.68 -0.24
CA ILE A 435 28.13 -19.63 -1.56
C ILE A 435 26.86 -20.47 -1.60
N GLU A 436 25.88 -20.06 -2.41
CA GLU A 436 24.62 -20.80 -2.60
C GLU A 436 24.26 -20.86 -4.09
N LEU A 437 23.94 -22.06 -4.58
CA LEU A 437 23.35 -22.25 -5.91
C LEU A 437 21.84 -22.07 -5.82
N ALA A 438 21.28 -21.24 -6.69
CA ALA A 438 19.85 -20.92 -6.70
C ALA A 438 19.27 -20.92 -8.11
N GLY A 439 17.93 -20.96 -8.21
CA GLY A 439 17.24 -20.78 -9.49
C GLY A 439 17.13 -19.31 -9.87
N TYR A 440 17.32 -18.99 -11.14
CA TYR A 440 17.16 -17.65 -11.70
C TYR A 440 15.77 -17.46 -12.30
N ALA A 441 15.01 -16.50 -11.79
CA ALA A 441 13.77 -16.02 -12.40
C ALA A 441 14.04 -14.66 -13.05
N PRO A 442 14.02 -14.55 -14.39
CA PRO A 442 14.22 -13.29 -15.08
C PRO A 442 13.05 -12.32 -14.85
N GLU A 443 13.34 -11.04 -14.61
CA GLU A 443 12.35 -9.98 -14.36
C GLU A 443 11.78 -9.43 -15.68
N ILE A 444 11.27 -10.30 -16.56
CA ILE A 444 10.89 -9.96 -17.94
C ILE A 444 9.93 -8.76 -18.01
N ALA A 445 8.91 -8.75 -17.15
CA ALA A 445 7.92 -7.68 -17.11
C ALA A 445 8.50 -6.31 -16.74
N ARG A 446 9.54 -6.28 -15.89
CA ARG A 446 10.18 -5.03 -15.44
C ARG A 446 10.97 -4.35 -16.55
N TYR A 447 11.49 -5.13 -17.49
CA TYR A 447 12.40 -4.65 -18.54
C TYR A 447 11.76 -4.70 -19.94
N GLY A 448 10.44 -4.47 -20.03
CA GLY A 448 9.77 -4.23 -21.32
C GLY A 448 9.03 -5.41 -21.92
N GLY A 449 9.07 -6.59 -21.30
CA GLY A 449 8.45 -7.80 -21.85
C GLY A 449 9.42 -8.68 -22.64
N PRO A 450 8.95 -9.85 -23.12
CA PRO A 450 9.82 -10.87 -23.72
C PRO A 450 10.52 -10.42 -25.00
N GLU A 451 9.93 -9.49 -25.76
CA GLU A 451 10.49 -8.95 -27.00
C GLU A 451 11.70 -8.04 -26.75
N VAL A 452 11.81 -7.48 -25.55
CA VAL A 452 12.89 -6.54 -25.16
C VAL A 452 13.97 -7.23 -24.34
N PHE A 453 13.64 -8.32 -23.65
CA PHE A 453 14.44 -8.82 -22.54
C PHE A 453 15.86 -9.29 -22.91
N ASP A 454 16.11 -9.82 -24.11
CA ASP A 454 17.47 -10.16 -24.55
C ASP A 454 18.38 -8.92 -24.62
N ALA A 455 17.84 -7.78 -25.07
CA ALA A 455 18.56 -6.51 -25.05
C ALA A 455 18.83 -6.02 -23.62
N ALA A 456 17.93 -6.32 -22.68
CA ALA A 456 18.13 -6.01 -21.27
C ALA A 456 19.29 -6.84 -20.68
N GLU A 457 19.38 -8.14 -20.97
CA GLU A 457 20.50 -8.99 -20.52
C GLU A 457 21.84 -8.53 -21.11
N LEU A 458 21.87 -8.13 -22.38
CA LEU A 458 23.04 -7.49 -23.01
C LEU A 458 23.46 -6.21 -22.29
N MET A 459 22.49 -5.39 -21.89
CA MET A 459 22.75 -4.17 -21.12
C MET A 459 23.24 -4.49 -19.70
N PHE A 460 22.71 -5.53 -19.05
CA PHE A 460 23.19 -5.98 -17.74
C PHE A 460 24.65 -6.43 -17.81
N GLN A 461 25.02 -7.20 -18.84
CA GLN A 461 26.39 -7.63 -19.03
C GLN A 461 27.32 -6.44 -19.25
N ALA A 462 26.98 -5.54 -20.17
CA ALA A 462 27.81 -4.37 -20.47
C ALA A 462 27.99 -3.47 -19.23
N SER A 463 26.90 -3.23 -18.50
CA SER A 463 26.91 -2.51 -17.21
C SER A 463 27.83 -3.19 -16.18
N SER A 464 27.76 -4.52 -16.05
CA SER A 464 28.64 -5.30 -15.16
C SER A 464 30.11 -5.23 -15.58
N GLU A 465 30.43 -5.34 -16.87
CA GLU A 465 31.79 -5.27 -17.40
C GLU A 465 32.42 -3.89 -17.18
N THR A 466 31.70 -2.84 -17.56
CA THR A 466 32.12 -1.44 -17.37
C THR A 466 32.32 -1.12 -15.89
N THR A 467 31.38 -1.52 -15.03
CA THR A 467 31.49 -1.28 -13.59
C THR A 467 32.65 -2.02 -12.95
N ALA A 468 32.87 -3.28 -13.31
CA ALA A 468 34.03 -4.04 -12.82
C ALA A 468 35.36 -3.41 -13.26
N SER A 469 35.41 -2.86 -14.48
CA SER A 469 36.56 -2.11 -15.00
C SER A 469 36.79 -0.79 -14.23
N LEU A 470 35.72 -0.06 -13.89
CA LEU A 470 35.79 1.15 -13.07
C LEU A 470 36.35 0.86 -11.67
N LEU A 471 35.81 -0.15 -10.98
CA LEU A 471 36.25 -0.54 -9.64
C LEU A 471 37.71 -0.99 -9.63
N ALA A 472 38.16 -1.68 -10.68
CA ALA A 472 39.56 -2.10 -10.82
C ALA A 472 40.56 -0.94 -10.98
N ARG A 473 40.13 0.19 -11.54
CA ARG A 473 40.99 1.37 -11.72
C ARG A 473 41.19 2.19 -10.44
N ARG A 474 40.38 1.97 -9.40
CA ARG A 474 40.46 2.68 -8.10
C ARG A 474 40.58 4.20 -8.26
N LEU A 475 39.67 4.77 -9.04
CA LEU A 475 39.68 6.20 -9.35
C LEU A 475 39.48 7.03 -8.08
N ASP A 476 40.20 8.14 -7.97
CA ASP A 476 40.03 9.12 -6.90
C ASP A 476 38.82 10.04 -7.19
N ILE A 477 37.65 9.43 -7.28
CA ILE A 477 36.38 10.09 -7.54
C ILE A 477 35.43 9.71 -6.42
N ARG A 478 34.80 10.71 -5.80
CA ARG A 478 33.79 10.46 -4.77
C ARG A 478 32.68 9.55 -5.30
N PRO A 479 32.23 8.54 -4.53
CA PRO A 479 31.20 7.59 -4.95
C PRO A 479 29.94 8.25 -5.53
N GLU A 480 29.44 9.32 -4.89
CA GLU A 480 28.24 10.01 -5.36
C GLU A 480 28.46 10.72 -6.69
N PHE A 481 29.67 11.22 -6.95
CA PHE A 481 30.01 11.92 -8.20
C PHE A 481 30.15 10.92 -9.35
N LEU A 482 30.73 9.75 -9.06
CA LEU A 482 30.80 8.65 -10.00
C LEU A 482 29.40 8.12 -10.35
N ALA A 483 28.49 8.02 -9.37
CA ALA A 483 27.09 7.69 -9.61
C ALA A 483 26.40 8.74 -10.49
N VAL A 484 26.58 10.04 -10.21
CA VAL A 484 26.04 11.13 -11.05
C VAL A 484 26.53 11.03 -12.50
N ALA A 485 27.84 10.79 -12.71
CA ALA A 485 28.40 10.60 -14.04
C ALA A 485 27.86 9.34 -14.74
N SER A 486 27.68 8.25 -13.99
CA SER A 486 27.12 6.99 -14.51
C SER A 486 25.67 7.15 -14.97
N LEU A 487 24.85 7.85 -14.17
CA LEU A 487 23.47 8.18 -14.50
C LEU A 487 23.39 9.03 -15.77
N ASP A 488 24.14 10.12 -15.82
CA ASP A 488 24.16 11.03 -16.96
C ASP A 488 24.60 10.34 -18.25
N THR A 489 25.63 9.50 -18.15
CA THR A 489 26.14 8.72 -19.28
C THR A 489 25.11 7.71 -19.77
N LEU A 490 24.42 6.99 -18.89
CA LEU A 490 23.36 6.04 -19.28
C LEU A 490 22.24 6.75 -20.04
N TYR A 491 21.73 7.87 -19.53
CA TYR A 491 20.66 8.63 -20.18
C TYR A 491 21.10 9.22 -21.52
N THR A 492 22.34 9.71 -21.59
CA THR A 492 22.92 10.21 -22.84
C THR A 492 23.02 9.10 -23.89
N GLN A 493 23.53 7.92 -23.51
CA GLN A 493 23.65 6.76 -24.40
C GLN A 493 22.31 6.17 -24.82
N TRP A 494 21.27 6.30 -23.98
CA TRP A 494 19.89 5.96 -24.32
C TRP A 494 19.30 6.88 -25.40
N GLY A 495 19.90 8.06 -25.61
CA GLY A 495 19.33 9.12 -26.46
C GLY A 495 18.16 9.87 -25.83
N GLY A 496 17.92 9.65 -24.53
CA GLY A 496 16.92 10.35 -23.75
C GLY A 496 17.44 11.69 -23.23
N ARG A 497 16.60 12.72 -23.20
CA ARG A 497 16.81 13.84 -22.29
C ARG A 497 16.04 13.49 -21.00
N PRO A 498 16.58 13.74 -19.80
CA PRO A 498 15.83 13.53 -18.56
C PRO A 498 14.63 14.49 -18.51
N SER A 499 13.52 14.07 -19.11
CA SER A 499 12.17 14.39 -18.68
C SER A 499 11.85 13.45 -17.54
N LEU A 500 11.43 13.97 -16.39
CA LEU A 500 10.97 13.21 -15.20
C LEU A 500 11.99 12.82 -14.11
N LEU A 501 13.05 13.61 -13.87
CA LEU A 501 13.67 13.63 -12.50
C LEU A 501 12.87 14.46 -11.48
N THR A 502 11.68 14.94 -11.83
CA THR A 502 10.95 15.95 -11.04
C THR A 502 9.76 15.40 -10.25
N GLY A 503 9.41 14.11 -10.38
CA GLY A 503 8.22 13.53 -9.74
C GLY A 503 8.47 12.40 -8.73
N HIS A 504 9.66 11.82 -8.68
CA HIS A 504 10.01 10.71 -7.78
C HIS A 504 11.22 11.04 -6.90
N ILE A 505 11.29 12.29 -6.44
CA ILE A 505 12.06 12.56 -5.23
C ILE A 505 11.24 11.89 -4.13
N ILE A 506 11.69 10.68 -3.75
CA ILE A 506 11.33 9.99 -2.51
C ILE A 506 11.15 11.05 -1.44
N ASP A 507 10.10 10.93 -0.62
CA ASP A 507 9.79 11.73 0.57
C ASP A 507 11.09 11.92 1.40
N GLN A 508 11.92 12.87 0.99
CA GLN A 508 13.27 13.07 1.51
C GLN A 508 13.12 14.07 2.64
N ASP A 509 13.54 13.66 3.83
CA ASP A 509 13.60 14.54 4.99
C ASP A 509 14.30 15.86 4.62
N ASP A 510 13.81 16.99 5.15
CA ASP A 510 14.32 18.34 4.89
C ASP A 510 15.85 18.46 5.05
N VAL A 511 16.44 17.62 5.92
CA VAL A 511 17.88 17.53 6.17
C VAL A 511 18.63 16.99 4.94
N GLN A 512 18.17 15.89 4.33
CA GLN A 512 18.84 15.29 3.17
C GLN A 512 18.84 16.23 1.96
N VAL A 513 17.74 16.97 1.78
CA VAL A 513 17.60 17.99 0.74
C VAL A 513 18.63 19.11 0.95
N ARG A 514 18.78 19.58 2.20
CA ARG A 514 19.75 20.62 2.55
C ARG A 514 21.19 20.16 2.30
N ASP A 515 21.56 18.96 2.73
CA ASP A 515 22.91 18.43 2.58
C ASP A 515 23.30 18.22 1.12
N THR A 516 22.37 17.67 0.31
CA THR A 516 22.59 17.50 -1.14
C THR A 516 22.81 18.84 -1.82
N ARG A 517 22.05 19.87 -1.44
CA ARG A 517 22.21 21.23 -1.98
C ARG A 517 23.56 21.84 -1.59
N GLN A 518 23.99 21.68 -0.33
CA GLN A 518 25.31 22.16 0.11
C GLN A 518 26.44 21.47 -0.65
N LEU A 519 26.36 20.14 -0.80
CA LEU A 519 27.31 19.34 -1.56
C LEU A 519 27.41 19.82 -3.02
N PHE A 520 26.25 20.07 -3.66
CA PHE A 520 26.21 20.61 -5.01
C PHE A 520 26.91 21.97 -5.11
N HIS A 521 26.60 22.92 -4.21
CA HIS A 521 27.19 24.26 -4.26
C HIS A 521 28.70 24.23 -4.06
N ALA A 522 29.20 23.39 -3.16
CA ALA A 522 30.63 23.24 -2.89
C ALA A 522 31.41 22.69 -4.11
N HIS A 523 30.81 21.82 -4.91
CA HIS A 523 31.48 21.15 -6.03
C HIS A 523 30.87 21.47 -7.40
N ARG A 524 30.13 22.58 -7.51
CA ARG A 524 29.36 22.92 -8.72
C ARG A 524 30.21 22.96 -10.00
N ALA A 525 31.39 23.58 -9.94
CA ALA A 525 32.26 23.72 -11.10
C ALA A 525 32.75 22.35 -11.60
N TYR A 526 33.28 21.53 -10.68
CA TYR A 526 33.71 20.15 -10.93
C TYR A 526 32.57 19.30 -11.49
N LEU A 527 31.44 19.23 -10.81
CA LEU A 527 30.32 18.37 -11.18
C LEU A 527 29.72 18.73 -12.55
N CYS A 528 29.62 20.01 -12.87
CA CYS A 528 29.14 20.40 -14.19
C CYS A 528 30.16 20.07 -15.29
N GLU A 529 31.46 20.26 -15.05
CA GLU A 529 32.51 19.89 -16.01
C GLU A 529 32.61 18.36 -16.19
N LEU A 530 32.29 17.60 -15.14
CA LEU A 530 32.25 16.13 -15.15
C LEU A 530 31.23 15.58 -16.16
N LEU A 531 30.10 16.28 -16.35
CA LEU A 531 29.02 15.84 -17.27
C LEU A 531 29.07 16.56 -18.62
N SER A 532 29.39 17.86 -18.64
CA SER A 532 29.38 18.68 -19.86
C SER A 532 30.62 19.57 -19.93
N PRO A 533 31.35 19.58 -21.06
CA PRO A 533 32.50 20.47 -21.22
C PRO A 533 32.08 21.94 -21.10
N TRP A 534 32.94 22.76 -20.48
CA TRP A 534 32.75 24.20 -20.40
C TRP A 534 34.03 24.96 -20.75
N ASP A 535 34.23 25.23 -22.05
CA ASP A 535 35.46 25.83 -22.55
C ASP A 535 35.74 27.25 -22.04
N ARG A 536 34.70 27.97 -21.59
CA ARG A 536 34.84 29.32 -21.04
C ARG A 536 35.54 29.34 -19.67
N ALA A 537 35.38 28.29 -18.87
CA ALA A 537 35.96 28.17 -17.54
C ALA A 537 36.07 26.68 -17.14
N PRO A 538 36.98 25.92 -17.77
CA PRO A 538 37.07 24.48 -17.55
C PRO A 538 37.59 24.20 -16.14
N HIS A 539 37.08 23.15 -15.51
CA HIS A 539 37.65 22.59 -14.30
C HIS A 539 38.61 21.45 -14.68
N GLU A 540 39.92 21.60 -14.46
CA GLU A 540 40.93 20.66 -14.96
C GLU A 540 40.70 19.22 -14.50
N GLU A 541 40.50 19.02 -13.19
CA GLU A 541 40.24 17.70 -12.61
C GLU A 541 38.94 17.07 -13.14
N GLY A 542 37.84 17.82 -13.17
CA GLY A 542 36.56 17.37 -13.73
C GLY A 542 36.66 17.02 -15.21
N ARG A 543 37.45 17.75 -16.01
CA ARG A 543 37.72 17.45 -17.42
C ARG A 543 38.49 16.15 -17.56
N SER A 544 39.55 15.95 -16.76
CA SER A 544 40.34 14.72 -16.75
C SER A 544 39.47 13.50 -16.43
N HIS A 545 38.68 13.60 -15.35
CA HIS A 545 37.75 12.54 -14.96
C HIS A 545 36.66 12.30 -16.01
N ARG A 546 36.10 13.34 -16.63
CA ARG A 546 35.10 13.18 -17.70
C ARG A 546 35.67 12.40 -18.89
N LEU A 547 36.87 12.76 -19.36
CA LEU A 547 37.51 12.08 -20.49
C LEU A 547 37.79 10.61 -20.17
N LEU A 548 38.30 10.36 -18.96
CA LEU A 548 38.51 9.01 -18.47
C LEU A 548 37.19 8.23 -18.44
N LEU A 549 36.17 8.73 -17.74
CA LEU A 549 34.87 8.04 -17.63
C LEU A 549 34.22 7.81 -18.99
N HIS A 550 34.31 8.76 -19.92
CA HIS A 550 33.81 8.59 -21.29
C HIS A 550 34.46 7.40 -22.01
N GLU A 551 35.78 7.21 -21.88
CA GLU A 551 36.49 6.05 -22.43
C GLU A 551 35.97 4.75 -21.81
N ILE A 552 35.78 4.71 -20.49
CA ILE A 552 35.38 3.49 -19.78
C ILE A 552 33.92 3.12 -20.09
N PHE A 553 33.03 4.10 -20.19
CA PHE A 553 31.63 3.88 -20.53
C PHE A 553 31.39 3.70 -22.03
N ALA A 554 32.39 3.89 -22.90
CA ALA A 554 32.22 3.70 -24.34
C ALA A 554 31.75 2.27 -24.68
N ASP A 555 32.25 1.27 -23.95
CA ASP A 555 31.93 -0.15 -24.17
C ASP A 555 30.44 -0.47 -23.95
N GLN A 556 29.77 0.23 -23.03
CA GLN A 556 28.33 0.02 -22.78
C GLN A 556 27.40 0.75 -23.75
N ALA A 557 27.91 1.72 -24.52
CA ALA A 557 27.08 2.58 -25.37
C ALA A 557 26.28 1.80 -26.42
N SER A 558 26.90 0.76 -27.00
CA SER A 558 26.23 -0.06 -28.02
C SER A 558 25.06 -0.87 -27.45
N SER A 559 25.21 -1.43 -26.24
CA SER A 559 24.13 -2.15 -25.56
C SER A 559 23.02 -1.22 -25.10
N ALA A 560 23.37 -0.03 -24.59
CA ALA A 560 22.39 0.99 -24.22
C ALA A 560 21.55 1.44 -25.42
N GLY A 561 22.19 1.69 -26.57
CA GLY A 561 21.49 2.05 -27.81
C GLY A 561 20.58 0.93 -28.33
N ARG A 562 21.03 -0.33 -28.29
CA ARG A 562 20.20 -1.49 -28.66
C ARG A 562 18.98 -1.65 -27.76
N MET A 563 19.18 -1.47 -26.45
CA MET A 563 18.09 -1.56 -25.47
C MET A 563 17.07 -0.44 -25.69
N ALA A 564 17.52 0.80 -25.92
CA ALA A 564 16.64 1.92 -26.23
C ALA A 564 15.83 1.68 -27.51
N GLU A 565 16.46 1.17 -28.57
CA GLU A 565 15.77 0.85 -29.81
C GLU A 565 14.76 -0.30 -29.63
N ALA A 566 15.12 -1.35 -28.90
CA ALA A 566 14.21 -2.46 -28.61
C ALA A 566 12.98 -2.00 -27.83
N VAL A 567 13.15 -1.14 -26.81
CA VAL A 567 12.04 -0.56 -26.04
C VAL A 567 11.14 0.29 -26.92
N ARG A 568 11.71 1.22 -27.70
CA ARG A 568 10.92 2.10 -28.58
C ARG A 568 10.23 1.33 -29.70
N GLN A 569 10.85 0.27 -30.21
CA GLN A 569 10.23 -0.60 -31.20
C GLN A 569 9.06 -1.37 -30.58
N ALA A 570 9.25 -1.96 -29.40
CA ALA A 570 8.17 -2.65 -28.68
C ALA A 570 7.02 -1.71 -28.32
N GLU A 571 7.30 -0.44 -28.01
CA GLU A 571 6.27 0.59 -27.79
C GLU A 571 5.49 0.88 -29.06
N ARG A 572 6.18 1.10 -30.19
CA ARG A 572 5.56 1.31 -31.51
C ARG A 572 4.68 0.13 -31.93
N ASP A 573 5.11 -1.08 -31.61
CA ASP A 573 4.39 -2.32 -31.92
C ASP A 573 3.25 -2.61 -30.92
N GLY A 574 3.11 -1.83 -29.84
CA GLY A 574 2.09 -2.01 -28.82
C GLY A 574 2.28 -3.25 -27.94
N VAL A 575 3.50 -3.81 -27.90
CA VAL A 575 3.83 -5.03 -27.14
C VAL A 575 4.65 -4.77 -25.88
N LEU A 576 5.11 -3.53 -25.67
CA LEU A 576 5.87 -3.12 -24.49
C LEU A 576 5.08 -3.35 -23.20
N VAL A 577 5.77 -3.92 -22.21
CA VAL A 577 5.26 -4.03 -20.83
C VAL A 577 5.89 -2.93 -19.97
N GLY A 578 5.06 -2.07 -19.39
CA GLY A 578 5.52 -0.90 -18.63
C GLY A 578 5.68 0.35 -19.52
N SER A 579 6.66 1.18 -19.22
CA SER A 579 6.96 2.42 -19.96
C SER A 579 8.46 2.58 -20.19
N GLU A 580 8.87 3.32 -21.23
CA GLU A 580 10.28 3.64 -21.50
C GLU A 580 10.96 4.26 -20.27
N ASP A 581 10.30 5.22 -19.63
CA ASP A 581 10.81 5.89 -18.43
C ASP A 581 10.99 4.93 -17.24
N GLY A 582 10.04 4.02 -17.01
CA GLY A 582 10.11 3.03 -15.92
C GLY A 582 11.24 2.00 -16.12
N ILE A 583 11.47 1.61 -17.37
CA ILE A 583 12.55 0.70 -17.76
C ILE A 583 13.91 1.41 -17.60
N LEU A 584 14.03 2.64 -18.09
CA LEU A 584 15.26 3.43 -17.96
C LEU A 584 15.58 3.73 -16.49
N ALA A 585 14.57 4.03 -15.66
CA ALA A 585 14.73 4.18 -14.22
C ALA A 585 15.22 2.87 -13.56
N SER A 586 14.70 1.72 -13.97
CA SER A 586 15.18 0.42 -13.49
C SER A 586 16.64 0.17 -13.88
N LEU A 587 17.04 0.51 -15.11
CA LEU A 587 18.43 0.40 -15.55
C LEU A 587 19.37 1.35 -14.78
N ALA A 588 18.92 2.58 -14.51
CA ALA A 588 19.65 3.56 -13.70
C ALA A 588 19.88 3.05 -12.27
N HIS A 589 18.84 2.51 -11.64
CA HIS A 589 18.95 1.85 -10.34
C HIS A 589 19.97 0.70 -10.38
N MET A 590 19.88 -0.17 -11.39
CA MET A 590 20.80 -1.29 -11.51
C MET A 590 22.26 -0.88 -11.82
N GLN A 591 22.47 0.25 -12.49
CA GLN A 591 23.80 0.83 -12.70
C GLN A 591 24.42 1.25 -11.35
N ILE A 592 23.65 1.94 -10.51
CA ILE A 592 24.11 2.35 -9.17
C ILE A 592 24.32 1.11 -8.28
N ASN A 593 23.40 0.13 -8.30
CA ASN A 593 23.51 -1.11 -7.53
C ASN A 593 24.81 -1.88 -7.81
N ARG A 594 25.25 -1.93 -9.06
CA ARG A 594 26.51 -2.61 -9.42
C ARG A 594 27.71 -1.82 -8.93
N LEU A 595 27.64 -0.50 -9.04
CA LEU A 595 28.73 0.43 -8.77
C LEU A 595 28.99 0.61 -7.28
N LEU A 596 27.95 0.83 -6.48
CA LEU A 596 28.05 1.21 -5.07
C LEU A 596 27.44 0.14 -4.14
N PRO A 597 27.91 0.04 -2.87
CA PRO A 597 27.21 -0.71 -1.84
C PRO A 597 25.74 -0.29 -1.70
N ILE A 598 24.88 -1.23 -1.29
CA ILE A 598 23.43 -0.98 -1.14
C ILE A 598 23.19 0.04 -0.02
N ASP A 599 22.69 1.21 -0.41
CA ASP A 599 22.40 2.35 0.45
C ASP A 599 21.34 3.21 -0.27
N LEU A 600 20.06 3.01 0.07
CA LEU A 600 18.93 3.67 -0.61
C LEU A 600 18.99 5.19 -0.45
N ASP A 601 19.44 5.69 0.71
CA ASP A 601 19.60 7.12 0.94
C ASP A 601 20.69 7.71 0.04
N ARG A 602 21.80 6.99 -0.13
CA ARG A 602 22.88 7.42 -1.05
C ARG A 602 22.42 7.45 -2.49
N GLU A 603 21.69 6.43 -2.93
CA GLU A 603 21.12 6.40 -4.29
C GLU A 603 20.19 7.60 -4.51
N ALA A 604 19.28 7.85 -3.57
CA ALA A 604 18.36 9.00 -3.63
C ALA A 604 19.12 10.34 -3.66
N ARG A 605 20.17 10.50 -2.83
CA ARG A 605 21.06 11.68 -2.87
C ARG A 605 21.78 11.83 -4.21
N SER A 606 22.26 10.74 -4.82
CA SER A 606 22.90 10.78 -6.15
C SER A 606 21.93 11.25 -7.25
N HIS A 607 20.68 10.79 -7.24
CA HIS A 607 19.65 11.27 -8.16
C HIS A 607 19.34 12.76 -7.96
N ALA A 608 19.19 13.21 -6.71
CA ALA A 608 18.95 14.62 -6.39
C ALA A 608 20.13 15.52 -6.79
N LEU A 609 21.37 15.06 -6.55
CA LEU A 609 22.58 15.76 -6.97
C LEU A 609 22.65 15.88 -8.49
N TRP A 610 22.38 14.80 -9.23
CA TRP A 610 22.35 14.80 -10.68
C TRP A 610 21.32 15.81 -11.23
N ALA A 611 20.12 15.87 -10.65
CA ALA A 611 19.09 16.84 -11.02
C ALA A 611 19.54 18.31 -10.84
N HIS A 612 20.28 18.61 -9.76
CA HIS A 612 20.86 19.94 -9.55
C HIS A 612 21.92 20.29 -10.60
N VAL A 613 22.80 19.35 -10.94
CA VAL A 613 23.86 19.54 -11.94
C VAL A 613 23.25 19.79 -13.33
N LEU A 614 22.27 18.98 -13.74
CA LEU A 614 21.55 19.16 -15.00
C LEU A 614 20.87 20.54 -15.10
N ARG A 615 20.23 20.99 -14.01
CA ARG A 615 19.62 22.33 -13.96
C ARG A 615 20.66 23.43 -14.15
N ALA A 616 21.84 23.29 -13.56
CA ALA A 616 22.93 24.26 -13.70
C ALA A 616 23.53 24.26 -15.11
N ILE A 617 23.70 23.09 -15.75
CA ILE A 617 24.18 22.96 -17.14
C ILE A 617 23.19 23.63 -18.11
N ARG A 618 21.88 23.39 -17.95
CA ARG A 618 20.85 24.09 -18.75
C ARG A 618 20.95 25.61 -18.58
N GLY A 619 21.21 26.09 -17.37
CA GLY A 619 21.45 27.51 -17.09
C GLY A 619 22.69 28.06 -17.82
N ARG A 620 23.78 27.31 -17.90
CA ARG A 620 25.00 27.70 -18.65
C ARG A 620 24.70 27.86 -20.15
N ALA A 621 24.00 26.89 -20.74
CA ALA A 621 23.62 26.94 -22.16
C ALA A 621 22.68 28.12 -22.47
N ALA A 622 21.72 28.40 -21.59
CA ALA A 622 20.80 29.53 -21.75
C ALA A 622 21.50 30.89 -21.60
N ALA A 623 22.49 31.01 -20.71
CA ALA A 623 23.29 32.22 -20.56
C ALA A 623 24.18 32.46 -21.80
N ALA A 624 24.85 31.42 -22.31
CA ALA A 624 25.66 31.51 -23.52
C ALA A 624 24.82 31.97 -24.74
N ALA A 625 23.63 31.38 -24.92
CA ALA A 625 22.72 31.75 -26.01
C ALA A 625 22.11 33.17 -25.90
N ARG A 626 22.15 33.79 -24.72
CA ARG A 626 21.71 35.18 -24.50
C ARG A 626 22.82 36.19 -24.74
N GLU A 627 24.09 35.81 -24.57
CA GLU A 627 25.25 36.66 -24.86
C GLU A 627 25.64 36.64 -26.34
N GLU A 628 25.25 35.61 -27.08
CA GLU A 628 25.41 35.50 -28.55
C GLU A 628 24.30 36.22 -29.34
N ARG A 629 23.23 36.66 -28.67
CA ARG A 629 22.13 37.48 -29.22
C ARG A 629 22.31 38.92 -28.83
#